data_AF-A0A857LWG9-F1
#
_entry.id   AF-A0A857LWG9-F1
#
_cell.length_a   1.000
_cell.length_b   1.000
_cell.length_c   1.000
_cell.angle_alpha   90.00
_cell.angle_beta   90.00
_cell.angle_gamma   90.00
#
_symmetry.space_group_name_H-M   'P 1'
#
loop_
_entity.id
_entity.type
_entity.pdbx_description
1 polymer ?
#
loop_
_entity_poly.entity_id
_entity_poly.type
_entity_poly.pdbx_seq_one_letter_code
_entity_poly.pdbx_strand_id
1 'polypeptide(L)'
;MTTNFPTTHFSSTHYPHRHESHGNHPMSFVGFVLVLAGFVTAALWLVHMAGGSGGQAAAYGIAAAVAFGSAVTIFVRLTRRTHHSPLLPDNTDTETDRYLHEYRD
;
A
#
# COMPACT_ATOMS: atom_id res chain seq x y z
N MET A 1 -59.64 -23.00 -12.61
CA MET A 1 -58.65 -23.24 -11.55
C MET A 1 -57.34 -22.66 -12.04
N THR A 2 -57.08 -21.38 -11.73
CA THR A 2 -55.94 -20.59 -12.23
C THR A 2 -54.97 -20.37 -11.06
N THR A 3 -53.77 -20.93 -11.17
CA THR A 3 -52.72 -20.82 -10.15
C THR A 3 -51.96 -19.51 -10.36
N ASN A 4 -52.19 -18.53 -9.48
CA ASN A 4 -51.38 -17.32 -9.41
C ASN A 4 -50.06 -17.67 -8.71
N PHE A 5 -48.97 -17.69 -9.45
CA PHE A 5 -47.63 -17.71 -8.88
C PHE A 5 -47.26 -16.29 -8.42
N PRO A 6 -46.86 -16.07 -7.15
CA PRO A 6 -46.33 -14.79 -6.74
C PRO A 6 -44.95 -14.59 -7.38
N THR A 7 -44.85 -13.63 -8.29
CA THR A 7 -43.57 -13.10 -8.78
C THR A 7 -42.87 -12.37 -7.64
N THR A 8 -41.94 -13.03 -6.98
CA THR A 8 -41.01 -12.39 -6.07
C THR A 8 -40.04 -11.54 -6.89
N HIS A 9 -40.29 -10.23 -6.92
CA HIS A 9 -39.29 -9.26 -7.38
C HIS A 9 -38.15 -9.26 -6.37
N PHE A 10 -37.06 -9.95 -6.68
CA PHE A 10 -35.77 -9.68 -6.05
C PHE A 10 -35.32 -8.30 -6.54
N SER A 11 -35.63 -7.26 -5.78
CA SER A 11 -34.92 -5.98 -5.89
C SER A 11 -33.49 -6.25 -5.45
N SER A 12 -32.62 -6.56 -6.40
CA SER A 12 -31.18 -6.52 -6.22
C SER A 12 -30.81 -5.06 -5.99
N THR A 13 -30.74 -4.67 -4.72
CA THR A 13 -30.24 -3.38 -4.27
C THR A 13 -28.79 -3.28 -4.72
N HIS A 14 -28.56 -2.72 -5.91
CA HIS A 14 -27.23 -2.46 -6.40
C HIS A 14 -26.67 -1.30 -5.57
N TYR A 15 -25.98 -1.65 -4.48
CA TYR A 15 -25.17 -0.67 -3.76
C TYR A 15 -24.15 -0.12 -4.76
N PRO A 16 -24.13 1.20 -5.01
CA PRO A 16 -23.05 1.78 -5.78
C PRO A 16 -21.77 1.53 -4.99
N HIS A 17 -20.87 0.72 -5.55
CA HIS A 17 -19.52 0.57 -5.03
C HIS A 17 -18.84 1.94 -5.15
N ARG A 18 -18.96 2.76 -4.11
CA ARG A 18 -18.21 4.01 -3.98
C ARG A 18 -16.74 3.60 -3.95
N HIS A 19 -15.99 4.05 -4.95
CA HIS A 19 -14.55 3.82 -5.01
C HIS A 19 -13.91 4.56 -3.83
N GLU A 20 -13.70 3.87 -2.71
CA GLU A 20 -12.97 4.41 -1.59
C GLU A 20 -11.48 4.39 -1.96
N SER A 21 -10.89 5.59 -1.96
CA SER A 21 -9.47 5.79 -2.21
C SER A 21 -8.69 5.16 -1.04
N HIS A 22 -8.26 3.92 -1.27
CA HIS A 22 -7.32 3.12 -0.50
C HIS A 22 -6.30 4.01 0.25
N GLY A 23 -6.21 3.87 1.58
CA GLY A 23 -5.42 4.75 2.45
C GLY A 23 -3.89 4.71 2.26
N ASN A 24 -3.38 3.82 1.41
CA ASN A 24 -1.94 3.48 1.34
C ASN A 24 -1.23 3.74 -0.01
N HIS A 25 -1.89 4.32 -0.99
CA HIS A 25 -1.29 4.49 -2.33
C HIS A 25 -0.11 5.48 -2.43
N PRO A 26 -0.19 6.73 -1.90
CA PRO A 26 0.88 7.70 -2.14
C PRO A 26 2.17 7.38 -1.38
N MET A 27 2.06 6.87 -0.15
CA MET A 27 3.25 6.53 0.66
C MET A 27 3.98 5.29 0.13
N SER A 28 3.27 4.29 -0.37
CA SER A 28 3.89 3.13 -1.02
C SER A 28 4.66 3.54 -2.28
N PHE A 29 4.11 4.46 -3.08
CA PHE A 29 4.80 5.03 -4.24
C PHE A 29 6.07 5.79 -3.84
N VAL A 30 6.01 6.62 -2.80
CA VAL A 30 7.20 7.31 -2.26
C VAL A 30 8.26 6.30 -1.82
N GLY A 31 7.86 5.25 -1.09
CA GLY A 31 8.76 4.16 -0.70
C GLY A 31 9.42 3.48 -1.91
N PHE A 32 8.65 3.21 -2.96
CA PHE A 32 9.17 2.63 -4.19
C PHE A 32 10.18 3.53 -4.91
N VAL A 33 9.88 4.82 -5.05
CA VAL A 33 10.82 5.80 -5.66
C VAL A 33 12.11 5.91 -4.85
N LEU A 34 12.02 5.88 -3.51
CA LEU A 34 13.20 5.89 -2.63
C LEU A 34 14.06 4.64 -2.82
N VAL A 35 13.46 3.46 -3.04
CA VAL A 35 14.22 2.24 -3.37
C VAL A 35 14.97 2.40 -4.69
N LEU A 36 14.30 2.91 -5.74
CA LEU A 36 14.95 3.15 -7.03
C LEU A 36 16.11 4.14 -6.91
N ALA A 37 15.88 5.25 -6.22
CA ALA A 37 16.93 6.25 -5.93
C ALA A 37 18.08 5.65 -5.12
N GLY A 38 17.77 4.79 -4.14
CA GLY A 38 18.75 4.04 -3.36
C GLY A 38 19.65 3.16 -4.23
N PHE A 39 19.09 2.44 -5.21
CA PHE A 39 19.89 1.64 -6.14
C PHE A 39 20.78 2.49 -7.05
N VAL A 40 20.25 3.60 -7.58
CA VAL A 40 21.04 4.53 -8.42
C VAL A 40 22.21 5.11 -7.63
N THR A 41 21.96 5.59 -6.41
CA THR A 41 22.99 6.16 -5.55
C THR A 41 23.99 5.09 -5.07
N ALA A 42 23.56 3.87 -4.80
CA ALA A 42 24.45 2.76 -4.47
C ALA A 42 25.37 2.38 -5.65
N ALA A 43 24.85 2.35 -6.87
CA ALA A 43 25.67 2.12 -8.06
C ALA A 43 26.73 3.22 -8.24
N LEU A 44 26.34 4.49 -8.10
CA LEU A 44 27.27 5.63 -8.16
C LEU A 44 28.32 5.57 -7.04
N TRP A 45 27.93 5.15 -5.84
CA TRP A 45 28.87 4.94 -4.73
C TRP A 45 29.95 3.93 -5.10
N LEU A 46 29.58 2.77 -5.66
CA LEU A 46 30.53 1.73 -6.08
C LEU A 46 31.47 2.23 -7.19
N VAL A 47 30.92 2.94 -8.19
CA VAL A 47 31.73 3.54 -9.27
C VAL A 47 32.74 4.54 -8.72
N HIS A 48 32.31 5.43 -7.82
CA HIS A 48 33.19 6.43 -7.23
C HIS A 48 34.22 5.85 -6.26
N MET A 49 33.89 4.76 -5.56
CA MET A 49 34.86 3.99 -4.78
C MET A 49 35.92 3.35 -5.69
N ALA A 50 35.49 2.70 -6.78
CA ALA A 50 36.41 2.09 -7.74
C ALA A 50 37.30 3.13 -8.44
N GLY A 51 36.78 4.33 -8.72
CA GLY A 51 37.51 5.44 -9.32
C GLY A 51 38.42 6.23 -8.37
N GLY A 52 38.48 5.88 -7.08
CA GLY A 52 39.33 6.56 -6.09
C GLY A 52 38.83 7.95 -5.63
N SER A 53 37.64 8.36 -6.06
CA SER A 53 37.02 9.64 -5.69
C SER A 53 36.31 9.57 -4.33
N GLY A 54 37.09 9.52 -3.24
CA GLY A 54 36.59 9.27 -1.89
C GLY A 54 35.50 10.25 -1.41
N GLY A 55 35.58 11.53 -1.75
CA GLY A 55 34.57 12.52 -1.37
C GLY A 55 33.20 12.27 -2.02
N GLN A 56 33.17 11.97 -3.32
CA GLN A 56 31.94 11.63 -4.04
C GLN A 56 31.40 10.27 -3.58
N ALA A 57 32.29 9.30 -3.35
CA ALA A 57 31.90 8.02 -2.79
C ALA A 57 31.20 8.17 -1.43
N ALA A 58 31.74 8.98 -0.53
CA ALA A 58 31.09 9.23 0.76
C ALA A 58 29.70 9.87 0.60
N ALA A 59 29.57 10.86 -0.29
CA ALA A 59 28.29 11.52 -0.55
C ALA A 59 27.23 10.54 -1.07
N TYR A 60 27.54 9.75 -2.10
CA TYR A 60 26.60 8.78 -2.66
C TYR A 60 26.31 7.62 -1.71
N GLY A 61 27.29 7.18 -0.91
CA GLY A 61 27.09 6.15 0.12
C GLY A 61 26.11 6.61 1.20
N ILE A 62 26.25 7.85 1.69
CA ILE A 62 25.29 8.45 2.64
C ILE A 62 23.91 8.59 2.01
N ALA A 63 23.83 9.08 0.77
CA ALA A 63 22.56 9.23 0.06
C ALA A 63 21.83 7.88 -0.09
N ALA A 64 22.56 6.82 -0.45
CA ALA A 64 22.01 5.47 -0.56
C ALA A 64 21.49 4.96 0.80
N ALA A 65 22.26 5.16 1.88
CA ALA A 65 21.85 4.75 3.22
C ALA A 65 20.57 5.47 3.69
N VAL A 66 20.46 6.77 3.44
CA VAL A 66 19.26 7.55 3.76
C VAL A 66 18.06 7.11 2.92
N ALA A 67 18.25 6.88 1.62
CA ALA A 67 17.19 6.43 0.72
C ALA A 67 16.64 5.05 1.12
N PHE A 68 17.51 4.07 1.35
CA PHE A 68 17.07 2.75 1.80
C PHE A 68 16.49 2.78 3.21
N GLY A 69 17.09 3.50 4.15
CA GLY A 69 16.60 3.60 5.53
C GLY A 69 15.20 4.23 5.61
N SER A 70 14.95 5.27 4.82
CA SER A 70 13.63 5.89 4.73
C SER A 70 12.61 4.97 4.05
N ALA A 71 12.97 4.30 2.96
CA ALA A 71 12.10 3.32 2.32
C ALA A 71 11.70 2.18 3.27
N VAL A 72 12.67 1.59 3.98
CA VAL A 72 12.41 0.54 4.99
C VAL A 72 11.46 1.05 6.07
N THR A 73 11.69 2.26 6.58
CA THR A 73 10.82 2.85 7.60
C THR A 73 9.38 3.01 7.10
N ILE A 74 9.20 3.45 5.86
CA ILE A 74 7.89 3.59 5.23
C ILE A 74 7.20 2.24 5.11
N PHE A 75 7.87 1.24 4.51
CA PHE A 75 7.28 -0.08 4.31
C PHE A 75 6.99 -0.79 5.63
N VAL A 76 7.87 -0.71 6.62
CA VAL A 76 7.61 -1.28 7.95
C VAL A 76 6.40 -0.64 8.61
N ARG A 77 6.27 0.69 8.52
CA ARG A 77 5.07 1.38 9.03
C ARG A 77 3.81 0.96 8.27
N LEU A 78 3.92 0.80 6.95
CA LEU A 78 2.82 0.37 6.10
C LEU A 78 2.37 -1.04 6.50
N THR A 79 3.29 -2.01 6.51
CA THR A 79 3.01 -3.41 6.88
C THR A 79 2.41 -3.52 8.29
N ARG A 80 2.90 -2.74 9.26
CA ARG A 80 2.35 -2.76 10.63
C ARG A 80 0.98 -2.09 10.77
N ARG A 81 0.62 -1.16 9.89
CA ARG A 81 -0.69 -0.50 9.91
C ARG A 81 -1.72 -1.22 9.04
N THR A 82 -1.25 -2.01 8.10
CA THR A 82 -2.07 -2.75 7.14
C THR A 82 -2.32 -4.15 7.69
N HIS A 83 -3.00 -4.25 8.82
CA HIS A 83 -3.45 -5.51 9.39
C HIS A 83 -4.71 -6.00 8.65
N HIS A 84 -4.58 -6.40 7.39
CA HIS A 84 -5.66 -7.15 6.75
C HIS A 84 -5.64 -8.59 7.27
N SER A 85 -6.75 -9.02 7.88
CA SER A 85 -7.00 -10.43 8.07
C SER A 85 -7.10 -11.08 6.68
N PRO A 86 -6.40 -12.21 6.39
CA PRO A 86 -6.51 -12.87 5.09
C PRO A 86 -7.93 -13.36 4.75
N LEU A 87 -8.86 -13.29 5.71
CA LEU A 87 -10.27 -13.64 5.55
C LEU A 87 -11.22 -12.43 5.43
N LEU A 88 -10.77 -11.20 5.76
CA LEU A 88 -11.57 -9.99 5.62
C LEU A 88 -10.81 -8.94 4.80
N PRO A 89 -11.32 -8.54 3.62
CA PRO A 89 -10.81 -7.39 2.88
C PRO A 89 -11.27 -6.10 3.59
N ASP A 90 -10.76 -5.82 4.78
CA ASP A 90 -10.99 -4.56 5.49
C ASP A 90 -9.91 -3.57 5.09
N ASN A 91 -10.13 -2.83 4.01
CA ASN A 91 -9.15 -1.87 3.52
C ASN A 91 -9.36 -0.44 4.08
N THR A 92 -10.53 -0.18 4.67
CA THR A 92 -10.87 1.10 5.29
C THR A 92 -11.62 0.91 6.62
N ASP A 93 -11.53 1.91 7.49
CA ASP A 93 -12.27 1.93 8.77
C ASP A 93 -13.79 1.88 8.52
N THR A 94 -14.26 2.43 7.40
CA THR A 94 -15.65 2.37 6.94
C THR A 94 -16.10 0.98 6.47
N GLU A 95 -15.23 0.24 5.81
CA GLU A 95 -15.49 -1.15 5.41
C GLU A 95 -15.52 -2.06 6.64
N THR A 96 -14.62 -1.81 7.60
CA THR A 96 -14.58 -2.48 8.91
C THR A 96 -15.87 -2.26 9.69
N ASP A 97 -16.32 -1.00 9.79
CA ASP A 97 -17.53 -0.66 10.53
C ASP A 97 -18.78 -1.25 9.88
N ARG A 98 -18.82 -1.30 8.54
CA ARG A 98 -19.87 -1.99 7.79
C ARG A 98 -19.84 -3.51 8.04
N TYR A 99 -18.67 -4.15 7.99
CA TYR A 99 -18.50 -5.58 8.27
C TYR A 99 -18.94 -5.92 9.70
N LEU A 100 -18.55 -5.11 10.68
CA LEU A 100 -18.95 -5.30 12.07
C LEU A 100 -20.46 -5.10 12.24
N HIS A 101 -21.08 -4.14 11.57
CA HIS A 101 -22.53 -3.96 11.62
C HIS A 101 -23.29 -5.13 10.95
N GLU A 102 -22.78 -5.70 9.86
CA GLU A 102 -23.44 -6.80 9.13
C GLU A 102 -23.35 -8.15 9.87
N TYR A 103 -22.27 -8.39 10.63
CA TYR A 103 -22.00 -9.70 11.23
C TYR A 103 -21.96 -9.74 12.77
N ARG A 104 -22.01 -8.60 13.46
CA ARG A 104 -22.00 -8.52 14.94
C ARG A 104 -23.38 -8.29 15.56
N ASP A 105 -24.36 -7.88 14.77
CA ASP A 105 -25.78 -7.78 15.16
C ASP A 105 -26.58 -9.01 14.69
#